data_AF-A0A1U6GJJ0-F1
#
_entry.id   AF-A0A1U6GJJ0-F1
#
_cell.length_a   1.000
_cell.length_b   1.000
_cell.length_c   1.000
_cell.angle_alpha   90.00
_cell.angle_beta   90.00
_cell.angle_gamma   90.00
#
_symmetry.space_group_name_H-M   'P 1'
#
loop_
_entity.id
_entity.type
_entity.pdbx_description
1 polymer ?
#
loop_
_entity_poly.entity_id
_entity_poly.type
_entity_poly.pdbx_seq_one_letter_code
_entity_poly.pdbx_strand_id
1 'polypeptide(L)'
;MTAATPTIDPYLFEKQYEAFTKFVEEKSGVPFVSFASHPYTDEQEGYKYQIYRAARDKLSFQAWKITDIGNGEIISATIEAIEFQNNNLVPWQNRYGDKNRPHQPLYEAANDSAKVKEIETALFNLYHTSNDENSFNEIIKIFGRNYSILAYLYFIKDSSKYLPIAPTYFDKAFALLGADFKTNKRCSWENYFVYLKLINTIKTMLIEELENEVSLLDAHSFTWMLSAQMEKENALTDVSGYLNLSRTERDSIIKSRIGQGQFRQSLINYWSACAVTGCEEQKLLRASHIKPWSKSEDIERLSLYNGLLLSPNLDLCFDAGFISFDNLGHILISHKMNITDLEALSINKDMKLSIISPEHEKYLQYHREHIYKEY
;
A
#
# COMPACT_ATOMS: atom_id res chain seq x y z
N MET A 1 -30.26 0.01 -3.62
CA MET A 1 -29.03 -0.55 -4.20
C MET A 1 -27.89 0.04 -3.39
N THR A 2 -27.26 -0.72 -2.51
CA THR A 2 -26.04 -0.28 -1.82
C THR A 2 -24.98 -0.08 -2.88
N ALA A 3 -24.47 1.15 -3.02
CA ALA A 3 -23.33 1.41 -3.90
C ALA A 3 -22.18 0.48 -3.45
N ALA A 4 -21.57 -0.23 -4.39
CA ALA A 4 -20.43 -1.08 -4.09
C ALA A 4 -19.33 -0.22 -3.45
N THR A 5 -18.70 -0.72 -2.38
CA THR A 5 -17.54 -0.06 -1.77
C THR A 5 -16.46 0.09 -2.84
N PRO A 6 -15.87 1.28 -3.02
CA PRO A 6 -14.76 1.44 -3.96
C PRO A 6 -13.59 0.52 -3.60
N THR A 7 -12.98 -0.08 -4.62
CA THR A 7 -11.85 -1.00 -4.46
C THR A 7 -10.74 -0.65 -5.44
N ILE A 8 -9.49 -0.88 -5.02
CA ILE A 8 -8.33 -0.80 -5.91
C ILE A 8 -8.33 -2.04 -6.83
N ASP A 9 -8.17 -1.83 -8.12
CA ASP A 9 -8.00 -2.91 -9.10
C ASP A 9 -6.56 -3.46 -8.98
N PRO A 10 -6.36 -4.71 -8.54
CA PRO A 10 -5.02 -5.29 -8.38
C PRO A 10 -4.23 -5.31 -9.69
N TYR A 11 -4.92 -5.42 -10.84
CA TYR A 11 -4.24 -5.41 -12.12
C TYR A 11 -3.59 -4.05 -12.40
N LEU A 12 -4.40 -3.00 -12.23
CA LEU A 12 -3.96 -1.63 -12.46
C LEU A 12 -2.91 -1.20 -11.45
N PHE A 13 -3.05 -1.60 -10.18
CA PHE A 13 -2.05 -1.33 -9.16
C PHE A 13 -0.67 -1.86 -9.55
N GLU A 14 -0.54 -3.15 -9.87
CA GLU A 14 0.74 -3.76 -10.25
C GLU A 14 1.34 -3.05 -11.48
N LYS A 15 0.52 -2.70 -12.48
CA LYS A 15 1.02 -1.98 -13.68
C LYS A 15 1.49 -0.56 -13.42
N GLN A 16 0.86 0.14 -12.49
CA GLN A 16 1.35 1.46 -12.09
C GLN A 16 2.52 1.37 -11.09
N TYR A 17 2.60 0.32 -10.29
CA TYR A 17 3.73 0.04 -9.42
C TYR A 17 5.00 -0.30 -10.25
N GLU A 18 4.91 -1.17 -11.24
CA GLU A 18 6.00 -1.47 -12.19
C GLU A 18 6.51 -0.21 -12.92
N ALA A 19 5.61 0.71 -13.27
CA ALA A 19 5.98 1.98 -13.87
C ALA A 19 6.64 2.93 -12.85
N PHE A 20 6.11 2.95 -11.62
CA PHE A 20 6.64 3.77 -10.55
C PHE A 20 8.08 3.41 -10.21
N THR A 21 8.42 2.13 -10.09
CA THR A 21 9.78 1.69 -9.75
C THR A 21 10.79 2.12 -10.83
N LYS A 22 10.44 1.95 -12.11
CA LYS A 22 11.24 2.45 -13.24
C LYS A 22 11.38 3.97 -13.21
N PHE A 23 10.28 4.68 -13.00
CA PHE A 23 10.26 6.14 -12.97
C PHE A 23 11.20 6.70 -11.89
N VAL A 24 11.12 6.18 -10.65
CA VAL A 24 11.97 6.70 -9.57
C VAL A 24 13.44 6.29 -9.72
N GLU A 25 13.70 5.13 -10.32
CA GLU A 25 15.06 4.70 -10.68
C GLU A 25 15.66 5.60 -11.77
N GLU A 26 14.90 5.93 -12.83
CA GLU A 26 15.33 6.86 -13.88
C GLU A 26 15.66 8.25 -13.33
N LYS A 27 14.94 8.69 -12.28
CA LYS A 27 15.14 10.01 -11.65
C LYS A 27 16.40 10.11 -10.80
N SER A 28 16.86 8.99 -10.23
CA SER A 28 17.94 8.99 -9.23
C SER A 28 19.15 8.14 -9.61
N GLY A 29 19.01 7.25 -10.59
CA GLY A 29 19.98 6.20 -10.92
C GLY A 29 20.08 5.10 -9.86
N VAL A 30 19.13 5.02 -8.92
CA VAL A 30 19.15 4.07 -7.80
C VAL A 30 17.92 3.16 -7.88
N PRO A 31 18.07 1.82 -7.77
CA PRO A 31 16.94 0.91 -7.73
C PRO A 31 16.01 1.18 -6.54
N PHE A 32 14.70 1.05 -6.76
CA PHE A 32 13.71 1.22 -5.71
C PHE A 32 13.68 0.03 -4.74
N VAL A 33 14.00 0.27 -3.46
CA VAL A 33 13.99 -0.76 -2.39
C VAL A 33 13.05 -0.38 -1.25
N SER A 34 12.97 0.91 -0.91
CA SER A 34 12.03 1.45 0.07
C SER A 34 11.85 2.95 -0.17
N PHE A 35 10.72 3.51 0.28
CA PHE A 35 10.46 4.94 0.19
C PHE A 35 11.44 5.78 1.01
N ALA A 36 11.78 5.32 2.22
CA ALA A 36 12.63 6.06 3.15
C ALA A 36 14.11 6.09 2.73
N SER A 37 14.59 5.05 2.03
CA SER A 37 15.99 4.98 1.59
C SER A 37 16.22 5.50 0.18
N HIS A 38 15.17 5.69 -0.61
CA HIS A 38 15.31 6.04 -2.02
C HIS A 38 15.41 7.56 -2.20
N PRO A 39 16.51 8.08 -2.80
CA PRO A 39 16.81 9.52 -2.81
C PRO A 39 15.69 10.39 -3.39
N TYR A 40 15.07 9.95 -4.49
CA TYR A 40 14.03 10.73 -5.15
C TYR A 40 12.73 10.78 -4.34
N THR A 41 12.33 9.69 -3.70
CA THR A 41 11.08 9.67 -2.92
C THR A 41 11.24 10.43 -1.61
N ASP A 42 12.42 10.35 -0.98
CA ASP A 42 12.73 11.14 0.20
C ASP A 42 12.77 12.65 -0.11
N GLU A 43 13.43 13.06 -1.19
CA GLU A 43 13.48 14.45 -1.62
C GLU A 43 12.07 15.00 -1.93
N GLN A 44 11.26 14.25 -2.68
CA GLN A 44 9.95 14.73 -3.13
C GLN A 44 8.88 14.66 -2.03
N GLU A 45 8.90 13.64 -1.17
CA GLU A 45 7.78 13.35 -0.28
C GLU A 45 8.16 13.18 1.20
N GLY A 46 9.46 13.09 1.52
CA GLY A 46 9.97 12.94 2.88
C GLY A 46 9.67 14.15 3.79
N TYR A 47 9.47 15.33 3.20
CA TYR A 47 9.13 16.56 3.92
C TYR A 47 7.87 16.41 4.81
N LYS A 48 6.93 15.52 4.46
CA LYS A 48 5.69 15.31 5.23
C LYS A 48 5.96 14.78 6.64
N TYR A 49 6.99 13.94 6.82
CA TYR A 49 7.40 13.47 8.14
C TYR A 49 7.93 14.61 8.99
N GLN A 50 8.66 15.55 8.39
CA GLN A 50 9.21 16.71 9.08
C GLN A 50 8.08 17.67 9.49
N ILE A 51 7.12 17.93 8.59
CA ILE A 51 5.92 18.73 8.91
C ILE A 51 5.15 18.11 10.08
N TYR A 52 4.90 16.80 10.06
CA TYR A 52 4.21 16.11 11.14
C TYR A 52 4.89 16.31 12.50
N ARG A 53 6.22 16.11 12.56
CA ARG A 53 7.00 16.28 13.81
C ARG A 53 6.94 17.72 14.30
N ALA A 54 7.28 18.68 13.43
CA ALA A 54 7.28 20.10 13.77
C ALA A 54 5.91 20.61 14.21
N ALA A 55 4.84 20.19 13.54
CA ALA A 55 3.47 20.56 13.90
C ALA A 55 3.07 20.00 15.26
N ARG A 56 3.43 18.75 15.56
CA ARG A 56 3.14 18.15 16.87
C ARG A 56 3.90 18.79 18.01
N ASP A 57 5.16 19.13 17.80
CA ASP A 57 5.98 19.81 18.81
C ASP A 57 5.35 21.18 19.16
N LYS A 58 4.86 21.91 18.15
CA LYS A 58 4.15 23.18 18.35
C LYS A 58 2.78 23.02 19.00
N LEU A 59 2.02 22.02 18.56
CA LEU A 59 0.68 21.78 19.07
C LEU A 59 0.71 21.32 20.54
N SER A 60 1.67 20.46 20.88
CA SER A 60 1.93 19.95 22.24
C SER A 60 0.66 19.48 22.99
N PHE A 61 -0.30 18.91 22.24
CA PHE A 61 -1.65 18.64 22.76
C PHE A 61 -1.67 17.64 23.93
N GLN A 62 -0.63 16.82 24.10
CA GLN A 62 -0.54 15.88 25.23
C GLN A 62 -0.45 16.60 26.59
N ALA A 63 -0.04 17.87 26.61
CA ALA A 63 0.09 18.67 27.82
C ALA A 63 -1.19 19.45 28.19
N TRP A 64 -2.17 19.50 27.29
CA TRP A 64 -3.39 20.28 27.51
C TRP A 64 -4.25 19.70 28.63
N LYS A 65 -4.95 20.58 29.33
CA LYS A 65 -5.89 20.28 30.40
C LYS A 65 -7.25 20.86 30.05
N ILE A 66 -8.30 20.29 30.65
CA ILE A 66 -9.66 20.81 30.53
C ILE A 66 -9.75 22.27 31.01
N THR A 67 -8.90 22.68 31.95
CA THR A 67 -8.80 24.06 32.45
C THR A 67 -8.24 25.05 31.45
N ASP A 68 -7.56 24.57 30.41
CA ASP A 68 -6.95 25.42 29.38
C ASP A 68 -8.01 25.84 28.35
N ILE A 69 -9.19 25.21 28.36
CA ILE A 69 -10.31 25.57 27.49
C ILE A 69 -10.88 26.94 27.87
N GLY A 70 -10.89 27.86 26.90
CA GLY A 70 -11.43 29.22 26.99
C GLY A 70 -10.36 30.29 27.23
N ASN A 71 -9.09 29.93 27.38
CA ASN A 71 -8.01 30.87 27.64
C ASN A 71 -7.26 31.33 26.37
N GLY A 72 -7.49 30.68 25.22
CA GLY A 72 -6.89 31.02 23.92
C GLY A 72 -5.57 30.31 23.60
N GLU A 73 -4.98 29.55 24.53
CA GLU A 73 -3.71 28.86 24.34
C GLU A 73 -3.81 27.69 23.35
N ILE A 74 -4.93 26.95 23.34
CA ILE A 74 -5.17 25.85 22.40
C ILE A 74 -5.30 26.41 20.97
N ILE A 75 -6.01 27.53 20.81
CA ILE A 75 -6.09 28.24 19.53
C ILE A 75 -4.69 28.69 19.08
N SER A 76 -3.92 29.33 19.96
CA SER A 76 -2.56 29.80 19.65
C SER A 76 -1.66 28.65 19.19
N ALA A 77 -1.62 27.55 19.95
CA ALA A 77 -0.84 26.36 19.61
C ALA A 77 -1.29 25.74 18.28
N THR A 78 -2.60 25.76 17.99
CA THR A 78 -3.14 25.28 16.71
C THR A 78 -2.69 26.15 15.54
N ILE A 79 -2.70 27.47 15.70
CA ILE A 79 -2.19 28.41 14.69
C ILE A 79 -0.70 28.16 14.45
N GLU A 80 0.11 28.04 15.51
CA GLU A 80 1.54 27.78 15.37
C GLU A 80 1.83 26.43 14.69
N ALA A 81 1.02 25.42 14.98
CA ALA A 81 1.08 24.11 14.32
C ALA A 81 0.65 24.16 12.85
N ILE A 82 0.05 25.25 12.37
CA ILE A 82 -0.29 25.45 10.94
C ILE A 82 0.74 26.38 10.28
N GLU A 83 1.03 27.52 10.90
CA GLU A 83 1.82 28.61 10.34
C GLU A 83 3.31 28.48 10.68
N PHE A 84 4.00 27.60 9.97
CA PHE A 84 5.46 27.51 10.07
C PHE A 84 6.12 27.23 8.71
N GLN A 85 7.41 27.57 8.64
CA GLN A 85 8.19 27.48 7.41
C GLN A 85 8.09 26.06 6.80
N ASN A 86 7.89 26.01 5.48
CA ASN A 86 7.76 24.79 4.68
C ASN A 86 6.49 23.95 4.92
N ASN A 87 5.56 24.36 5.79
CA ASN A 87 4.27 23.68 5.85
C ASN A 87 3.43 24.00 4.60
N ASN A 88 3.38 23.06 3.66
CA ASN A 88 2.58 23.16 2.42
C ASN A 88 1.36 22.22 2.43
N LEU A 89 1.11 21.49 3.52
CA LEU A 89 -0.04 20.58 3.63
C LEU A 89 -1.36 21.32 3.83
N VAL A 90 -1.28 22.57 4.30
CA VAL A 90 -2.40 23.50 4.41
C VAL A 90 -2.04 24.77 3.64
N PRO A 91 -2.91 25.32 2.77
CA PRO A 91 -2.65 26.56 2.04
C PRO A 91 -2.84 27.79 2.97
N TRP A 92 -1.98 27.94 3.97
CA TRP A 92 -2.05 29.02 4.97
C TRP A 92 -1.38 30.32 4.51
N GLN A 93 -0.47 30.26 3.53
CA GLN A 93 0.26 31.42 3.03
C GLN A 93 -0.58 32.27 2.06
N ASN A 94 -0.51 33.59 2.26
CA ASN A 94 -1.30 34.64 1.62
C ASN A 94 -1.14 34.75 0.08
N ARG A 95 -1.83 33.92 -0.71
CA ARG A 95 -2.02 34.19 -2.14
C ARG A 95 -3.27 35.05 -2.44
N TYR A 96 -4.24 35.13 -1.53
CA TYR A 96 -5.53 35.82 -1.76
C TYR A 96 -6.04 36.64 -0.55
N GLY A 97 -5.14 37.03 0.36
CA GLY A 97 -5.44 37.81 1.58
C GLY A 97 -5.84 36.98 2.80
N ASP A 98 -5.67 37.57 3.99
CA ASP A 98 -5.77 36.88 5.29
C ASP A 98 -7.11 36.17 5.51
N LYS A 99 -8.20 36.76 5.01
CA LYS A 99 -9.57 36.24 5.20
C LYS A 99 -9.85 34.91 4.51
N ASN A 100 -9.01 34.48 3.57
CA ASN A 100 -9.21 33.26 2.80
C ASN A 100 -8.38 32.07 3.33
N ARG A 101 -7.68 32.24 4.45
CA ARG A 101 -6.91 31.14 5.08
C ARG A 101 -7.88 30.07 5.62
N PRO A 102 -7.57 28.77 5.47
CA PRO A 102 -8.43 27.69 5.95
C PRO A 102 -8.76 27.75 7.45
N HIS A 103 -7.87 28.32 8.25
CA HIS A 103 -7.99 28.44 9.71
C HIS A 103 -8.34 29.86 10.18
N GLN A 104 -8.83 30.73 9.28
CA GLN A 104 -9.32 32.08 9.61
C GLN A 104 -10.29 32.12 10.81
N PRO A 105 -11.20 31.15 11.01
CA PRO A 105 -12.08 31.11 12.19
C PRO A 105 -11.35 31.19 13.54
N LEU A 106 -10.08 30.75 13.62
CA LEU A 106 -9.26 30.85 14.83
C LEU A 106 -8.96 32.31 15.21
N TYR A 107 -8.63 33.14 14.22
CA TYR A 107 -8.37 34.57 14.43
C TYR A 107 -9.66 35.35 14.74
N GLU A 108 -10.77 34.97 14.10
CA GLU A 108 -12.07 35.62 14.29
C GLU A 108 -12.64 35.41 15.70
N ALA A 109 -12.24 34.33 16.37
CA ALA A 109 -12.64 34.06 17.74
C ALA A 109 -11.91 34.91 18.79
N ALA A 110 -10.76 35.52 18.48
CA ALA A 110 -9.87 36.15 19.46
C ALA A 110 -10.53 37.20 20.38
N ASN A 111 -11.59 37.86 19.93
CA ASN A 111 -12.31 38.87 20.71
C ASN A 111 -13.69 38.40 21.24
N ASP A 112 -13.99 37.11 21.14
CA ASP A 112 -15.27 36.53 21.55
C ASP A 112 -15.01 35.31 22.44
N SER A 113 -15.11 35.49 23.76
CA SER A 113 -14.80 34.46 24.74
C SER A 113 -15.68 33.23 24.63
N ALA A 114 -16.92 33.38 24.16
CA ALA A 114 -17.82 32.24 23.93
C ALA A 114 -17.32 31.41 22.74
N LYS A 115 -16.90 32.06 21.64
CA LYS A 115 -16.31 31.39 20.48
C LYS A 115 -14.95 30.77 20.77
N VAL A 116 -14.09 31.44 21.55
CA VAL A 116 -12.81 30.85 22.00
C VAL A 116 -13.09 29.53 22.71
N LYS A 117 -14.00 29.55 23.69
CA LYS A 117 -14.37 28.37 24.45
C LYS A 117 -14.95 27.26 23.56
N GLU A 118 -15.81 27.61 22.60
CA GLU A 118 -16.40 26.67 21.65
C GLU A 118 -15.33 25.97 20.79
N ILE A 119 -14.45 26.76 20.15
CA ILE A 119 -13.39 26.26 19.28
C ILE A 119 -12.38 25.42 20.06
N GLU A 120 -11.94 25.90 21.23
CA GLU A 120 -10.99 25.17 22.07
C GLU A 120 -11.59 23.87 22.61
N THR A 121 -12.89 23.84 22.91
CA THR A 121 -13.57 22.59 23.28
C THR A 121 -13.54 21.58 22.12
N ALA A 122 -13.84 22.01 20.90
CA ALA A 122 -13.81 21.12 19.73
C ALA A 122 -12.39 20.61 19.42
N LEU A 123 -11.38 21.48 19.47
CA LEU A 123 -9.98 21.11 19.28
C LEU A 123 -9.49 20.18 20.40
N PHE A 124 -9.79 20.48 21.67
CA PHE A 124 -9.44 19.62 22.79
C PHE A 124 -10.03 18.21 22.61
N ASN A 125 -11.32 18.13 22.24
CA ASN A 125 -12.01 16.87 22.01
C ASN A 125 -11.42 16.08 20.83
N LEU A 126 -11.02 16.76 19.75
CA LEU A 126 -10.35 16.12 18.62
C LEU A 126 -9.11 15.34 19.08
N TYR A 127 -8.31 15.88 19.99
CA TYR A 127 -7.05 15.27 20.42
C TYR A 127 -7.16 14.36 21.66
N HIS A 128 -8.20 14.52 22.48
CA HIS A 128 -8.37 13.77 23.75
C HIS A 128 -9.50 12.75 23.76
N THR A 129 -10.31 12.68 22.70
CA THR A 129 -11.38 11.68 22.59
C THR A 129 -11.12 10.66 21.49
N SER A 130 -11.73 9.49 21.63
CA SER A 130 -11.70 8.40 20.65
C SER A 130 -12.84 8.45 19.63
N ASN A 131 -13.78 9.41 19.75
CA ASN A 131 -14.90 9.53 18.81
C ASN A 131 -14.51 10.46 17.65
N ASP A 132 -13.82 9.88 16.67
CA ASP A 132 -13.29 10.59 15.52
C ASP A 132 -14.37 11.16 14.61
N GLU A 133 -15.50 10.47 14.40
CA GLU A 133 -16.60 10.99 13.57
C GLU A 133 -17.24 12.24 14.19
N ASN A 134 -17.56 12.17 15.48
CA ASN A 134 -18.16 13.30 16.19
C ASN A 134 -17.19 14.50 16.20
N SER A 135 -15.91 14.25 16.47
CA SER A 135 -14.88 15.29 16.44
C SER A 135 -14.78 15.93 15.05
N PHE A 136 -14.85 15.13 13.97
CA PHE A 136 -14.80 15.64 12.61
C PHE A 136 -15.99 16.55 12.30
N ASN A 137 -17.18 16.16 12.75
CA ASN A 137 -18.40 16.93 12.58
C ASN A 137 -18.39 18.25 13.37
N GLU A 138 -17.83 18.28 14.59
CA GLU A 138 -17.65 19.53 15.34
C GLU A 138 -16.63 20.46 14.66
N ILE A 139 -15.49 19.92 14.23
CA ILE A 139 -14.44 20.69 13.55
C ILE A 139 -14.96 21.24 12.19
N ILE A 140 -15.82 20.51 11.48
CA ILE A 140 -16.51 21.02 10.28
C ILE A 140 -17.37 22.25 10.55
N LYS A 141 -18.02 22.35 11.72
CA LYS A 141 -18.84 23.53 12.05
C LYS A 141 -17.98 24.80 12.17
N ILE A 142 -16.71 24.63 12.55
CA ILE A 142 -15.74 25.72 12.72
C ILE A 142 -15.10 26.09 11.37
N PHE A 143 -14.46 25.12 10.70
CA PHE A 143 -13.63 25.37 9.52
C PHE A 143 -14.38 25.19 8.19
N GLY A 144 -15.64 24.78 8.24
CA GLY A 144 -16.42 24.43 7.07
C GLY A 144 -15.94 23.13 6.40
N ARG A 145 -16.49 22.88 5.22
CA ARG A 145 -16.21 21.69 4.40
C ARG A 145 -14.91 21.84 3.62
N ASN A 146 -13.78 21.85 4.32
CA ASN A 146 -12.45 21.99 3.71
C ASN A 146 -11.51 20.87 4.15
N TYR A 147 -11.29 19.89 3.27
CA TYR A 147 -10.40 18.78 3.54
C TYR A 147 -8.97 19.18 3.87
N SER A 148 -8.43 20.29 3.35
CA SER A 148 -7.02 20.63 3.58
C SER A 148 -6.72 20.83 5.06
N ILE A 149 -7.60 21.53 5.78
CA ILE A 149 -7.43 21.78 7.22
C ILE A 149 -7.93 20.61 8.06
N LEU A 150 -9.08 20.02 7.70
CA LEU A 150 -9.67 18.89 8.44
C LEU A 150 -8.72 17.68 8.44
N ALA A 151 -8.25 17.26 7.27
CA ALA A 151 -7.36 16.11 7.16
C ALA A 151 -5.99 16.40 7.79
N TYR A 152 -5.51 17.65 7.73
CA TYR A 152 -4.27 18.06 8.39
C TYR A 152 -4.33 17.95 9.92
N LEU A 153 -5.41 18.44 10.55
CA LEU A 153 -5.57 18.36 12.00
C LEU A 153 -5.62 16.90 12.49
N TYR A 154 -6.24 16.01 11.71
CA TYR A 154 -6.22 14.57 11.94
C TYR A 154 -4.84 13.95 11.68
N PHE A 155 -4.15 14.35 10.60
CA PHE A 155 -2.81 13.87 10.31
C PHE A 155 -1.84 14.15 11.46
N ILE A 156 -1.88 15.34 12.05
CA ILE A 156 -1.02 15.69 13.21
C ILE A 156 -1.51 15.05 14.52
N LYS A 157 -2.77 14.58 14.60
CA LYS A 157 -3.27 13.75 15.71
C LYS A 157 -2.58 12.39 15.74
N ASP A 158 -2.53 11.70 14.60
CA ASP A 158 -1.93 10.37 14.45
C ASP A 158 -1.66 10.04 12.98
N SER A 159 -0.41 10.19 12.52
CA SER A 159 -0.02 9.92 11.14
C SER A 159 0.00 8.44 10.77
N SER A 160 -0.16 7.54 11.75
CA SER A 160 -0.33 6.10 11.48
C SER A 160 -1.78 5.75 11.08
N LYS A 161 -2.73 6.64 11.34
CA LYS A 161 -4.17 6.44 11.07
C LYS A 161 -4.74 7.42 10.05
N TYR A 162 -4.23 8.64 10.04
CA TYR A 162 -4.78 9.76 9.29
C TYR A 162 -3.75 10.32 8.33
N LEU A 163 -4.22 10.94 7.25
CA LEU A 163 -3.38 11.43 6.18
C LEU A 163 -3.94 12.74 5.63
N PRO A 164 -3.09 13.68 5.20
CA PRO A 164 -3.56 14.82 4.42
C PRO A 164 -4.24 14.33 3.14
N ILE A 165 -5.05 15.17 2.50
CA ILE A 165 -5.66 14.85 1.22
C ILE A 165 -5.69 16.08 0.32
N ALA A 166 -5.25 15.89 -0.92
CA ALA A 166 -5.39 16.85 -2.00
C ALA A 166 -6.43 16.30 -3.01
N PRO A 167 -7.72 16.69 -2.90
CA PRO A 167 -8.82 15.98 -3.55
C PRO A 167 -8.64 15.73 -5.04
N THR A 168 -8.19 16.74 -5.80
CA THR A 168 -8.00 16.62 -7.24
C THR A 168 -6.95 15.59 -7.64
N TYR A 169 -5.84 15.51 -6.90
CA TYR A 169 -4.76 14.55 -7.18
C TYR A 169 -5.19 13.13 -6.79
N PHE A 170 -5.75 12.95 -5.60
CA PHE A 170 -6.22 11.63 -5.16
C PHE A 170 -7.38 11.09 -6.00
N ASP A 171 -8.32 11.94 -6.42
CA ASP A 171 -9.42 11.54 -7.31
C ASP A 171 -8.93 11.07 -8.69
N LYS A 172 -7.76 11.55 -9.14
CA LYS A 172 -7.09 11.06 -10.36
C LYS A 172 -6.31 9.78 -10.09
N ALA A 173 -5.53 9.75 -9.02
CA ALA A 173 -4.75 8.58 -8.63
C ALA A 173 -5.64 7.34 -8.43
N PHE A 174 -6.77 7.48 -7.73
CA PHE A 174 -7.72 6.38 -7.58
C PHE A 174 -8.35 5.95 -8.90
N ALA A 175 -8.58 6.86 -9.84
CA ALA A 175 -9.05 6.50 -11.18
C ALA A 175 -7.98 5.70 -11.96
N LEU A 176 -6.70 6.08 -11.86
CA LEU A 176 -5.58 5.33 -12.43
C LEU A 176 -5.47 3.92 -11.84
N LEU A 177 -5.89 3.74 -10.59
CA LEU A 177 -5.91 2.48 -9.86
C LEU A 177 -7.26 1.75 -9.93
N GLY A 178 -8.19 2.20 -10.77
CA GLY A 178 -9.48 1.53 -11.01
C GLY A 178 -10.56 1.72 -9.93
N ALA A 179 -10.32 2.56 -8.93
CA ALA A 179 -11.30 2.84 -7.89
C ALA A 179 -12.27 3.96 -8.31
N ASP A 180 -13.57 3.63 -8.38
CA ASP A 180 -14.65 4.61 -8.57
C ASP A 180 -14.92 5.37 -7.27
N PHE A 181 -14.08 6.38 -7.01
CA PHE A 181 -14.14 7.18 -5.80
C PHE A 181 -13.78 8.64 -6.06
N LYS A 182 -14.51 9.55 -5.41
CA LYS A 182 -14.31 11.00 -5.53
C LYS A 182 -14.41 11.68 -4.17
N THR A 183 -13.48 12.58 -3.92
CA THR A 183 -13.37 13.39 -2.72
C THR A 183 -13.66 14.86 -2.98
N ASN A 184 -13.45 15.32 -4.21
CA ASN A 184 -13.73 16.70 -4.58
C ASN A 184 -15.21 17.05 -4.34
N LYS A 185 -15.46 18.13 -3.60
CA LYS A 185 -16.80 18.60 -3.18
C LYS A 185 -17.61 17.62 -2.33
N ARG A 186 -17.01 16.52 -1.83
CA ARG A 186 -17.67 15.49 -1.02
C ARG A 186 -17.10 15.42 0.39
N CYS A 187 -16.85 16.58 0.99
CA CYS A 187 -16.24 16.68 2.32
C CYS A 187 -17.17 16.18 3.43
N SER A 188 -16.89 14.97 3.94
CA SER A 188 -17.51 14.37 5.12
C SER A 188 -16.56 13.36 5.76
N TRP A 189 -16.89 12.92 6.98
CA TRP A 189 -16.13 11.87 7.69
C TRP A 189 -16.19 10.54 6.94
N GLU A 190 -17.38 10.14 6.48
CA GLU A 190 -17.58 8.86 5.78
C GLU A 190 -16.73 8.80 4.52
N ASN A 191 -16.68 9.91 3.78
CA ASN A 191 -15.90 10.00 2.56
C ASN A 191 -14.39 10.05 2.86
N TYR A 192 -13.96 10.74 3.92
CA TYR A 192 -12.56 10.70 4.38
C TYR A 192 -12.14 9.30 4.85
N PHE A 193 -13.03 8.58 5.51
CA PHE A 193 -12.78 7.21 5.96
C PHE A 193 -12.63 6.24 4.79
N VAL A 194 -13.44 6.37 3.73
CA VAL A 194 -13.25 5.58 2.49
C VAL A 194 -11.91 5.91 1.84
N TYR A 195 -11.50 7.18 1.82
CA TYR A 195 -10.17 7.59 1.36
C TYR A 195 -9.06 6.85 2.13
N LEU A 196 -9.09 6.87 3.47
CA LEU A 196 -8.09 6.19 4.31
C LEU A 196 -8.10 4.67 4.12
N LYS A 197 -9.27 4.08 3.88
CA LYS A 197 -9.39 2.65 3.53
C LYS A 197 -8.69 2.32 2.23
N LEU A 198 -8.90 3.11 1.17
CA LEU A 198 -8.24 2.90 -0.11
C LEU A 198 -6.72 3.04 0.02
N ILE A 199 -6.22 4.03 0.76
CA ILE A 199 -4.77 4.16 1.01
C ILE A 199 -4.24 2.97 1.83
N ASN A 200 -4.99 2.46 2.81
CA ASN A 200 -4.59 1.23 3.51
C ASN A 200 -4.57 0.01 2.58
N THR A 201 -5.51 -0.12 1.64
CA THR A 201 -5.46 -1.18 0.63
C THR A 201 -4.19 -1.07 -0.21
N ILE A 202 -3.85 0.13 -0.67
CA ILE A 202 -2.61 0.39 -1.41
C ILE A 202 -1.39 0.06 -0.56
N LYS A 203 -1.39 0.42 0.73
CA LYS A 203 -0.32 0.05 1.68
C LYS A 203 -0.15 -1.47 1.74
N THR A 204 -1.22 -2.24 1.89
CA THR A 204 -1.14 -3.70 1.89
C THR A 204 -0.55 -4.24 0.60
N MET A 205 -1.02 -3.74 -0.55
CA MET A 205 -0.50 -4.16 -1.86
C MET A 205 0.98 -3.78 -2.03
N LEU A 206 1.42 -2.61 -1.56
CA LEU A 206 2.84 -2.23 -1.57
C LEU A 206 3.70 -3.11 -0.64
N ILE A 207 3.17 -3.55 0.50
CA ILE A 207 3.86 -4.50 1.38
C ILE A 207 4.05 -5.84 0.66
N GLU A 208 3.04 -6.29 -0.07
CA GLU A 208 3.11 -7.53 -0.87
C GLU A 208 4.17 -7.43 -1.98
N GLU A 209 4.28 -6.28 -2.65
CA GLU A 209 5.24 -6.07 -3.74
C GLU A 209 6.68 -5.78 -3.27
N LEU A 210 6.86 -5.04 -2.17
CA LEU A 210 8.18 -4.67 -1.65
C LEU A 210 8.74 -5.69 -0.66
N GLU A 211 7.87 -6.52 -0.09
CA GLU A 211 8.16 -7.42 1.02
C GLU A 211 8.89 -6.71 2.16
N ASN A 212 8.56 -5.44 2.38
CA ASN A 212 9.23 -4.55 3.32
C ASN A 212 8.21 -3.75 4.12
N GLU A 213 8.65 -3.10 5.18
CA GLU A 213 7.80 -2.18 5.92
C GLU A 213 7.43 -0.98 5.03
N VAL A 214 6.13 -0.76 4.89
CA VAL A 214 5.55 0.39 4.21
C VAL A 214 4.65 1.10 5.20
N SER A 215 4.90 2.38 5.47
CA SER A 215 4.05 3.19 6.33
C SER A 215 2.80 3.66 5.58
N LEU A 216 1.80 4.14 6.32
CA LEU A 216 0.60 4.71 5.69
C LEU A 216 0.96 5.95 4.84
N LEU A 217 1.98 6.69 5.25
CA LEU A 217 2.45 7.88 4.55
C LEU A 217 3.21 7.54 3.26
N ASP A 218 3.89 6.39 3.21
CA ASP A 218 4.52 5.87 1.99
C ASP A 218 3.46 5.53 0.93
N ALA A 219 2.41 4.81 1.31
CA ALA A 219 1.29 4.51 0.43
C ALA A 219 0.58 5.78 -0.08
N HIS A 220 0.43 6.78 0.80
CA HIS A 220 -0.04 8.10 0.40
C HIS A 220 0.89 8.76 -0.63
N SER A 221 2.20 8.73 -0.39
CA SER A 221 3.21 9.34 -1.27
C SER A 221 3.25 8.68 -2.65
N PHE A 222 3.26 7.35 -2.71
CA PHE A 222 3.06 6.60 -3.95
C PHE A 222 1.83 7.08 -4.72
N THR A 223 0.67 7.06 -4.06
CA THR A 223 -0.61 7.43 -4.68
C THR A 223 -0.60 8.86 -5.19
N TRP A 224 -0.04 9.80 -4.43
CA TRP A 224 0.09 11.19 -4.84
C TRP A 224 0.99 11.34 -6.07
N MET A 225 2.17 10.70 -6.06
CA MET A 225 3.16 10.76 -7.15
C MET A 225 2.60 10.24 -8.49
N LEU A 226 1.75 9.21 -8.48
CA LEU A 226 1.08 8.72 -9.70
C LEU A 226 0.38 9.86 -10.46
N SER A 227 -0.39 10.68 -9.74
CA SER A 227 -1.20 11.74 -10.35
C SER A 227 -0.49 13.10 -10.46
N ALA A 228 0.41 13.41 -9.53
CA ALA A 228 1.04 14.72 -9.44
C ALA A 228 2.32 14.82 -10.27
N GLN A 229 3.03 13.69 -10.45
CA GLN A 229 4.31 13.63 -11.13
C GLN A 229 4.23 12.74 -12.37
N MET A 230 3.93 11.45 -12.21
CA MET A 230 4.03 10.48 -13.31
C MET A 230 3.04 10.77 -14.43
N GLU A 231 1.79 11.12 -14.12
CA GLU A 231 0.80 11.55 -15.12
C GLU A 231 1.32 12.73 -15.96
N LYS A 232 1.94 13.72 -15.30
CA LYS A 232 2.46 14.93 -15.96
C LYS A 232 3.64 14.63 -16.87
N GLU A 233 4.44 13.63 -16.53
CA GLU A 233 5.62 13.22 -17.27
C GLU A 233 5.37 12.08 -18.27
N ASN A 234 4.12 11.64 -18.43
CA ASN A 234 3.75 10.48 -19.25
C ASN A 234 4.52 9.20 -18.85
N ALA A 235 4.79 9.04 -17.56
CA ALA A 235 5.52 7.88 -17.01
C ALA A 235 4.58 6.77 -16.50
N LEU A 236 3.27 6.86 -16.78
CA LEU A 236 2.29 5.85 -16.41
C LEU A 236 2.23 4.73 -17.46
N THR A 237 1.97 3.50 -17.02
CA THR A 237 1.71 2.39 -17.96
C THR A 237 0.41 2.61 -18.73
N ASP A 238 0.44 2.45 -20.05
CA ASP A 238 -0.77 2.39 -20.86
C ASP A 238 -1.55 1.11 -20.56
N VAL A 239 -2.74 1.28 -20.01
CA VAL A 239 -3.68 0.22 -19.63
C VAL A 239 -4.94 0.23 -20.50
N SER A 240 -4.95 0.98 -21.60
CA SER A 240 -6.10 1.10 -22.51
C SER A 240 -6.59 -0.25 -23.01
N GLY A 241 -5.67 -1.16 -23.35
CA GLY A 241 -6.00 -2.53 -23.74
C GLY A 241 -6.79 -3.29 -22.66
N TYR A 242 -6.39 -3.15 -21.39
CA TYR A 242 -7.09 -3.76 -20.26
C TYR A 242 -8.46 -3.10 -20.01
N LEU A 243 -8.53 -1.77 -20.06
CA LEU A 243 -9.78 -1.04 -19.85
C LEU A 243 -10.85 -1.30 -20.93
N ASN A 244 -10.42 -1.69 -22.13
CA ASN A 244 -11.28 -2.07 -23.24
C ASN A 244 -11.85 -3.50 -23.11
N LEU A 245 -11.34 -4.33 -22.19
CA LEU A 245 -11.86 -5.67 -21.95
C LEU A 245 -13.25 -5.63 -21.31
N SER A 246 -14.05 -6.65 -21.59
CA SER A 246 -15.31 -6.85 -20.91
C SER A 246 -15.11 -7.02 -19.40
N ARG A 247 -16.16 -6.76 -18.62
CA ARG A 247 -16.10 -6.93 -17.17
C ARG A 247 -15.72 -8.35 -16.77
N THR A 248 -16.23 -9.36 -17.48
CA THR A 248 -15.94 -10.77 -17.19
C THR A 248 -14.48 -11.12 -17.43
N GLU A 249 -13.86 -10.59 -18.49
CA GLU A 249 -12.44 -10.79 -18.77
C GLU A 249 -11.57 -10.11 -17.71
N ARG A 250 -11.89 -8.88 -17.32
CA ARG A 250 -11.20 -8.18 -16.23
C ARG A 250 -11.35 -8.91 -14.90
N ASP A 251 -12.56 -9.34 -14.55
CA ASP A 251 -12.81 -10.11 -13.33
C ASP A 251 -11.99 -11.42 -13.32
N SER A 252 -11.80 -12.07 -14.47
CA SER A 252 -10.95 -13.27 -14.58
C SER A 252 -9.48 -12.96 -14.34
N ILE A 253 -8.95 -11.87 -14.92
CA ILE A 253 -7.58 -11.41 -14.71
C ILE A 253 -7.34 -11.03 -13.23
N ILE A 254 -8.26 -10.26 -12.64
CA ILE A 254 -8.20 -9.86 -11.23
C ILE A 254 -8.21 -11.09 -10.33
N LYS A 255 -9.12 -12.04 -10.55
CA LYS A 255 -9.19 -13.28 -9.77
C LYS A 255 -7.91 -14.11 -9.88
N SER A 256 -7.29 -14.16 -11.06
CA SER A 256 -5.99 -14.80 -11.24
C SER A 256 -4.92 -14.16 -10.34
N ARG A 257 -4.83 -12.83 -10.33
CA ARG A 257 -3.86 -12.07 -9.52
C ARG A 257 -4.07 -12.22 -8.02
N ILE A 258 -5.31 -12.01 -7.55
CA ILE A 258 -5.65 -12.21 -6.13
C ILE A 258 -5.34 -13.64 -5.70
N GLY A 259 -5.65 -14.61 -6.56
CA GLY A 259 -5.39 -16.01 -6.29
C GLY A 259 -3.90 -16.33 -6.15
N GLN A 260 -3.03 -15.69 -6.94
CA GLN A 260 -1.58 -15.85 -6.81
C GLN A 260 -1.02 -15.25 -5.51
N GLY A 261 -1.51 -14.07 -5.09
CA GLY A 261 -1.09 -13.46 -3.82
C GLY A 261 -1.52 -14.28 -2.59
N GLN A 262 -2.79 -14.69 -2.54
CA GLN A 262 -3.30 -15.57 -1.46
C GLN A 262 -2.56 -16.90 -1.42
N PHE A 263 -2.31 -17.49 -2.59
CA PHE A 263 -1.56 -18.74 -2.72
C PHE A 263 -0.14 -18.60 -2.16
N ARG A 264 0.60 -17.53 -2.49
CA ARG A 264 1.93 -17.28 -1.92
C ARG A 264 1.89 -17.22 -0.40
N GLN A 265 0.96 -16.47 0.20
CA GLN A 265 0.87 -16.37 1.65
C GLN A 265 0.53 -17.70 2.31
N SER A 266 -0.37 -18.49 1.70
CA SER A 266 -0.68 -19.84 2.17
C SER A 266 0.55 -20.76 2.12
N LEU A 267 1.38 -20.65 1.08
CA LEU A 267 2.63 -21.43 1.00
C LEU A 267 3.67 -20.97 2.01
N ILE A 268 3.82 -19.68 2.26
CA ILE A 268 4.71 -19.16 3.32
C ILE A 268 4.28 -19.72 4.68
N ASN A 269 2.98 -19.70 4.98
CA ASN A 269 2.47 -20.23 6.25
C ASN A 269 2.65 -21.75 6.38
N TYR A 270 2.56 -22.49 5.27
CA TYR A 270 2.69 -23.94 5.26
C TYR A 270 4.15 -24.40 5.32
N TRP A 271 5.01 -23.84 4.46
CA TRP A 271 6.40 -24.27 4.31
C TRP A 271 7.37 -23.56 5.26
N SER A 272 7.07 -22.32 5.67
CA SER A 272 7.89 -21.39 6.48
C SER A 272 9.25 -21.00 5.90
N ALA A 273 9.89 -21.87 5.13
CA ALA A 273 11.18 -21.72 4.47
C ALA A 273 11.13 -22.42 3.10
N CYS A 274 12.21 -22.37 2.33
CA CYS A 274 12.32 -23.14 1.10
C CYS A 274 12.04 -24.62 1.37
N ALA A 275 11.08 -25.19 0.64
CA ALA A 275 10.62 -26.57 0.75
C ALA A 275 11.74 -27.61 0.57
N VAL A 276 12.87 -27.23 -0.02
CA VAL A 276 13.99 -28.14 -0.30
C VAL A 276 15.25 -27.74 0.47
N THR A 277 15.66 -26.47 0.40
CA THR A 277 16.95 -26.01 0.95
C THR A 277 16.86 -25.54 2.39
N GLY A 278 15.65 -25.27 2.90
CA GLY A 278 15.44 -24.68 4.22
C GLY A 278 15.82 -23.20 4.32
N CYS A 279 16.07 -22.50 3.20
CA CYS A 279 16.31 -21.06 3.21
C CYS A 279 15.11 -20.31 3.80
N GLU A 280 15.30 -19.58 4.91
CA GLU A 280 14.24 -18.90 5.66
C GLU A 280 13.96 -17.48 5.17
N GLU A 281 14.87 -16.87 4.39
CA GLU A 281 14.68 -15.53 3.84
C GLU A 281 13.59 -15.56 2.77
N GLN A 282 12.35 -15.32 3.19
CA GLN A 282 11.14 -15.45 2.36
C GLN A 282 11.21 -14.60 1.09
N LYS A 283 11.96 -13.49 1.13
CA LYS A 283 12.13 -12.59 -0.01
C LYS A 283 12.87 -13.20 -1.19
N LEU A 284 13.69 -14.21 -0.91
CA LEU A 284 14.41 -14.94 -1.95
C LEU A 284 13.57 -16.09 -2.52
N LEU A 285 12.39 -16.38 -1.96
CA LEU A 285 11.62 -17.56 -2.29
C LEU A 285 10.47 -17.27 -3.26
N ARG A 286 10.13 -18.24 -4.09
CA ARG A 286 9.06 -18.19 -5.07
C ARG A 286 7.98 -19.23 -4.76
N ALA A 287 6.73 -18.82 -4.97
CA ALA A 287 5.57 -19.68 -4.84
C ALA A 287 5.31 -20.37 -6.20
N SER A 288 5.91 -21.53 -6.41
CA SER A 288 5.77 -22.31 -7.65
C SER A 288 4.55 -23.21 -7.57
N HIS A 289 3.74 -23.24 -8.64
CA HIS A 289 2.65 -24.21 -8.78
C HIS A 289 3.20 -25.56 -9.26
N ILE A 290 2.80 -26.65 -8.61
CA ILE A 290 3.17 -28.01 -9.04
C ILE A 290 2.47 -28.37 -10.36
N LYS A 291 1.14 -28.29 -10.37
CA LYS A 291 0.34 -28.31 -11.59
C LYS A 291 0.15 -26.85 -12.05
N PRO A 292 0.61 -26.48 -13.25
CA PRO A 292 0.59 -25.10 -13.72
C PRO A 292 -0.78 -24.47 -13.66
N TRP A 293 -0.82 -23.21 -13.23
CA TRP A 293 -2.06 -22.44 -13.04
C TRP A 293 -3.02 -22.50 -14.24
N SER A 294 -2.48 -22.45 -15.46
CA SER A 294 -3.25 -22.49 -16.72
C SER A 294 -3.93 -23.83 -17.00
N LYS A 295 -3.50 -24.90 -16.32
CA LYS A 295 -4.04 -26.25 -16.41
C LYS A 295 -4.83 -26.66 -15.17
N SER A 296 -4.82 -25.81 -14.14
CA SER A 296 -5.52 -26.01 -12.88
C SER A 296 -6.95 -25.48 -12.90
N GLU A 297 -7.84 -26.23 -12.25
CA GLU A 297 -9.18 -25.78 -11.88
C GLU A 297 -9.12 -24.69 -10.78
N ASP A 298 -10.19 -23.92 -10.61
CA ASP A 298 -10.21 -22.81 -9.64
C ASP A 298 -9.86 -23.24 -8.21
N ILE A 299 -10.31 -24.42 -7.77
CA ILE A 299 -9.97 -24.96 -6.44
C ILE A 299 -8.51 -25.39 -6.33
N GLU A 300 -7.90 -25.82 -7.44
CA GLU A 300 -6.50 -26.27 -7.49
C GLU A 300 -5.54 -25.07 -7.51
N ARG A 301 -5.95 -23.94 -8.09
CA ARG A 301 -5.12 -22.71 -8.16
C ARG A 301 -4.82 -22.10 -6.81
N LEU A 302 -5.72 -22.29 -5.84
CA LEU A 302 -5.60 -21.80 -4.46
C LEU A 302 -5.19 -22.90 -3.47
N SER A 303 -5.04 -24.14 -3.95
CA SER A 303 -4.70 -25.28 -3.09
C SER A 303 -3.25 -25.17 -2.64
N LEU A 304 -3.01 -25.07 -1.34
CA LEU A 304 -1.65 -25.06 -0.77
C LEU A 304 -0.83 -26.31 -1.14
N TYR A 305 -1.51 -27.45 -1.37
CA TYR A 305 -0.88 -28.71 -1.80
C TYR A 305 -0.51 -28.71 -3.29
N ASN A 306 -0.99 -27.75 -4.07
CA ASN A 306 -0.57 -27.52 -5.45
C ASN A 306 0.61 -26.55 -5.54
N GLY A 307 1.37 -26.35 -4.46
CA GLY A 307 2.42 -25.35 -4.42
C GLY A 307 3.63 -25.72 -3.59
N LEU A 308 4.79 -25.28 -4.08
CA LEU A 308 6.08 -25.40 -3.41
C LEU A 308 6.66 -24.00 -3.21
N LEU A 309 7.24 -23.76 -2.04
CA LEU A 309 8.02 -22.56 -1.78
C LEU A 309 9.49 -22.84 -2.11
N LEU A 310 10.01 -22.32 -3.22
CA LEU A 310 11.32 -22.71 -3.77
C LEU A 310 12.30 -21.55 -3.83
N SER A 311 13.60 -21.84 -3.74
CA SER A 311 14.63 -20.85 -4.09
C SER A 311 14.61 -20.58 -5.61
N PRO A 312 15.14 -19.45 -6.09
CA PRO A 312 14.97 -19.05 -7.50
C PRO A 312 15.52 -20.07 -8.49
N ASN A 313 16.64 -20.70 -8.16
CA ASN A 313 17.25 -21.74 -9.01
C ASN A 313 16.35 -22.98 -9.10
N LEU A 314 15.78 -23.42 -7.97
CA LEU A 314 14.91 -24.60 -7.93
C LEU A 314 13.57 -24.33 -8.60
N ASP A 315 12.98 -23.15 -8.38
CA ASP A 315 11.77 -22.67 -9.04
C ASP A 315 11.91 -22.76 -10.56
N LEU A 316 12.95 -22.13 -11.11
CA LEU A 316 13.19 -22.13 -12.55
C LEU A 316 13.46 -23.52 -13.12
N CYS A 317 14.26 -24.35 -12.41
CA CYS A 317 14.52 -25.72 -12.86
C CYS A 317 13.27 -26.60 -12.81
N PHE A 318 12.41 -26.41 -11.80
CA PHE A 318 11.18 -27.17 -11.62
C PHE A 318 10.16 -26.78 -12.70
N ASP A 319 9.86 -25.49 -12.84
CA ASP A 319 8.94 -24.97 -13.86
C ASP A 319 9.36 -25.34 -15.29
N ALA A 320 10.67 -25.36 -15.56
CA ALA A 320 11.21 -25.76 -16.86
C ALA A 320 11.26 -27.28 -17.07
N GLY A 321 10.87 -28.08 -16.07
CA GLY A 321 10.84 -29.55 -16.11
C GLY A 321 12.22 -30.21 -16.02
N PHE A 322 13.26 -29.49 -15.60
CA PHE A 322 14.60 -30.05 -15.40
C PHE A 322 14.73 -30.82 -14.08
N ILE A 323 13.90 -30.48 -13.09
CA ILE A 323 13.75 -31.25 -11.86
C ILE A 323 12.27 -31.55 -11.60
N SER A 324 12.01 -32.59 -10.80
CA SER A 324 10.69 -32.90 -10.24
C SER A 324 10.89 -33.58 -8.88
N PHE A 325 9.83 -34.07 -8.24
CA PHE A 325 9.93 -34.88 -7.03
C PHE A 325 9.13 -36.19 -7.16
N ASP A 326 9.64 -37.26 -6.55
CA ASP A 326 8.92 -38.52 -6.41
C ASP A 326 7.83 -38.44 -5.32
N ASN A 327 7.08 -39.53 -5.12
CA ASN A 327 6.01 -39.58 -4.12
C ASN A 327 6.51 -39.56 -2.66
N LEU A 328 7.81 -39.75 -2.44
CA LEU A 328 8.46 -39.64 -1.14
C LEU A 328 9.15 -38.27 -0.96
N GLY A 329 9.06 -37.41 -1.97
CA GLY A 329 9.63 -36.07 -1.98
C GLY A 329 11.10 -36.01 -2.39
N HIS A 330 11.73 -37.11 -2.82
CA HIS A 330 13.10 -37.06 -3.33
C HIS A 330 13.16 -36.39 -4.69
N ILE A 331 14.20 -35.59 -4.92
CA ILE A 331 14.38 -34.91 -6.19
C ILE A 331 14.62 -35.91 -7.33
N LEU A 332 13.99 -35.63 -8.46
CA LEU A 332 14.22 -36.28 -9.75
C LEU A 332 14.93 -35.26 -10.63
N ILE A 333 16.05 -35.64 -11.23
CA ILE A 333 16.86 -34.74 -12.07
C ILE A 333 16.84 -35.25 -13.50
N SER A 334 16.44 -34.38 -14.43
CA SER A 334 16.38 -34.65 -15.86
C SER A 334 17.75 -35.01 -16.43
N HIS A 335 17.80 -35.97 -17.35
CA HIS A 335 19.01 -36.31 -18.10
C HIS A 335 19.52 -35.19 -19.02
N LYS A 336 18.72 -34.13 -19.24
CA LYS A 336 19.13 -32.95 -20.00
C LYS A 336 20.02 -31.99 -19.22
N MET A 337 20.16 -32.15 -17.91
CA MET A 337 21.11 -31.38 -17.11
C MET A 337 22.45 -32.09 -17.03
N ASN A 338 23.53 -31.37 -17.37
CA ASN A 338 24.88 -31.87 -17.14
C ASN A 338 25.33 -31.60 -15.70
N ILE A 339 26.38 -32.31 -15.27
CA ILE A 339 26.90 -32.22 -13.89
C ILE A 339 27.40 -30.82 -13.55
N THR A 340 28.03 -30.13 -14.51
CA THR A 340 28.57 -28.77 -14.32
C THR A 340 27.46 -27.76 -14.02
N ASP A 341 26.32 -27.86 -14.70
CA ASP A 341 25.15 -27.00 -14.45
C ASP A 341 24.51 -27.30 -13.09
N LEU A 342 24.42 -28.59 -12.72
CA LEU A 342 23.91 -29.00 -11.40
C LEU A 342 24.77 -28.45 -10.27
N GLU A 343 26.10 -28.54 -10.39
CA GLU A 343 27.04 -27.97 -9.44
C GLU A 343 26.91 -26.45 -9.37
N ALA A 344 26.84 -25.76 -10.52
CA ALA A 344 26.69 -24.31 -10.58
C ALA A 344 25.39 -23.82 -9.93
N LEU A 345 24.31 -24.61 -10.02
CA LEU A 345 23.01 -24.30 -9.42
C LEU A 345 22.87 -24.85 -7.99
N SER A 346 23.89 -25.53 -7.47
CA SER A 346 23.88 -26.23 -6.17
C SER A 346 22.79 -27.30 -6.05
N ILE A 347 22.40 -27.95 -7.14
CA ILE A 347 21.37 -29.00 -7.16
C ILE A 347 22.05 -30.37 -7.07
N ASN A 348 21.64 -31.21 -6.13
CA ASN A 348 22.18 -32.56 -5.96
C ASN A 348 21.07 -33.59 -5.69
N LYS A 349 21.41 -34.88 -5.82
CA LYS A 349 20.46 -36.00 -5.72
C LYS A 349 19.93 -36.28 -4.31
N ASP A 350 20.57 -35.73 -3.28
CA ASP A 350 20.16 -35.93 -1.89
C ASP A 350 19.07 -34.93 -1.46
N MET A 351 18.77 -33.95 -2.31
CA MET A 351 17.71 -32.98 -2.08
C MET A 351 16.33 -33.66 -2.04
N LYS A 352 15.51 -33.19 -1.10
CA LYS A 352 14.14 -33.64 -0.94
C LYS A 352 13.25 -32.56 -0.37
N LEU A 353 11.94 -32.72 -0.54
CA LEU A 353 10.94 -31.89 0.12
C LEU A 353 10.99 -32.11 1.65
N SER A 354 10.90 -31.02 2.41
CA SER A 354 10.92 -31.03 3.88
C SER A 354 9.66 -31.64 4.49
N ILE A 355 8.53 -31.47 3.81
CA ILE A 355 7.22 -31.98 4.17
C ILE A 355 6.59 -32.55 2.90
N ILE A 356 5.94 -33.70 3.00
CA ILE A 356 5.10 -34.23 1.92
C ILE A 356 3.81 -34.79 2.50
N SER A 357 2.69 -34.37 1.93
CA SER A 357 1.34 -34.85 2.28
C SER A 357 0.71 -35.57 1.09
N PRO A 358 -0.18 -36.57 1.30
CA PRO A 358 -0.83 -37.31 0.22
C PRO A 358 -1.53 -36.43 -0.83
N GLU A 359 -2.00 -35.25 -0.44
CA GLU A 359 -2.67 -34.30 -1.31
C GLU A 359 -1.75 -33.70 -2.39
N HIS A 360 -0.42 -33.71 -2.18
CA HIS A 360 0.56 -33.28 -3.19
C HIS A 360 0.69 -34.31 -4.32
N GLU A 361 0.41 -35.58 -4.06
CA GLU A 361 0.73 -36.70 -4.96
C GLU A 361 0.11 -36.51 -6.35
N LYS A 362 -1.17 -36.15 -6.41
CA LYS A 362 -1.87 -35.92 -7.68
C LYS A 362 -1.24 -34.79 -8.52
N TYR A 363 -0.71 -33.76 -7.87
CA TYR A 363 -0.09 -32.65 -8.57
C TYR A 363 1.33 -33.01 -9.01
N LEU A 364 2.12 -33.66 -8.13
CA LEU A 364 3.46 -34.13 -8.47
C LEU A 364 3.43 -35.18 -9.57
N GLN A 365 2.40 -36.04 -9.58
CA GLN A 365 2.16 -36.97 -10.67
C GLN A 365 1.91 -36.23 -11.99
N TYR A 366 1.02 -35.23 -12.00
CA TYR A 366 0.80 -34.39 -13.18
C TYR A 366 2.10 -33.76 -13.67
N HIS A 367 2.90 -33.18 -12.76
CA HIS A 367 4.17 -32.55 -13.10
C HIS A 367 5.13 -33.55 -13.76
N ARG A 368 5.26 -34.77 -13.20
CA ARG A 368 6.09 -35.83 -13.78
C ARG A 368 5.62 -36.29 -15.16
N GLU A 369 4.32 -36.36 -15.40
CA GLU A 369 3.75 -36.86 -16.65
C GLU A 369 3.73 -35.82 -17.78
N HIS A 370 3.63 -34.52 -17.45
CA HIS A 370 3.37 -33.48 -18.44
C HIS A 370 4.46 -32.40 -18.56
N ILE A 371 5.36 -32.29 -17.58
CA ILE A 371 6.30 -31.16 -17.50
C ILE A 371 7.74 -31.67 -17.38
N TYR A 372 7.96 -32.64 -16.49
CA TYR A 372 9.27 -33.23 -16.27
C TYR A 372 9.84 -33.83 -17.57
N LYS A 373 11.06 -33.41 -17.91
CA LYS A 373 11.78 -33.84 -19.10
C LYS A 373 12.60 -35.07 -18.76
N GLU A 374 11.99 -36.24 -18.83
CA GLU A 374 12.69 -37.49 -18.47
C GLU A 374 13.91 -37.74 -19.39
N TYR A 375 13.79 -37.51 -20.71
CA TYR A 375 14.85 -37.71 -21.71
C TYR A 375 15.07 -36.51 -22.63
#